data_AF-A0A3P2EK81-F1
#
_entry.id   AF-A0A3P2EK81-F1
#
_cell.length_a   1.000
_cell.length_b   1.000
_cell.length_c   1.000
_cell.angle_alpha   90.00
_cell.angle_beta   90.00
_cell.angle_gamma   90.00
#
_symmetry.space_group_name_H-M   'P 1'
#
loop_
_entity.id
_entity.type
_entity.pdbx_description
1 polymer ?
#
loop_
_entity_poly.entity_id
_entity_poly.type
_entity_poly.pdbx_seq_one_letter_code
_entity_poly.pdbx_strand_id
1 'polypeptide(L)'
;MPVGRDQLCRGEAGPRQRRRWTARTPEKPRYVAGVLGPTNRTASISPDVNDPAFRNITFDQLVAAYRESTRALVEGGVDLILIETVFDTLNAKAAIYAVKEELEALGVDLPLMISGTITDASGRTLSGQTTEAFITRCVTPKPYRLV
;
A
#
# COMPACT_ATOMS: atom_id res chain seq x y z
N MET A 1 14.21 -20.51 -23.15
CA MET A 1 13.58 -19.29 -23.74
C MET A 1 13.54 -18.21 -22.66
N PRO A 2 14.34 -17.15 -22.75
CA PRO A 2 14.31 -16.07 -21.77
C PRO A 2 13.07 -15.22 -22.03
N VAL A 3 12.22 -15.06 -21.01
CA VAL A 3 11.06 -14.17 -21.07
C VAL A 3 11.59 -12.74 -21.04
N GLY A 4 11.30 -11.95 -22.07
CA GLY A 4 11.70 -10.54 -22.16
C GLY A 4 11.11 -9.72 -21.02
N ARG A 5 11.89 -8.77 -20.49
CA ARG A 5 11.53 -7.92 -19.34
C ARG A 5 10.21 -7.15 -19.54
N ASP A 6 9.81 -6.93 -20.78
CA ASP A 6 8.57 -6.22 -21.15
C ASP A 6 7.28 -7.01 -20.89
N GLN A 7 7.34 -8.34 -20.71
CA GLN A 7 6.15 -9.13 -20.38
C GLN A 7 5.80 -9.13 -18.88
N LEU A 8 6.67 -8.59 -18.02
CA LEU A 8 6.44 -8.56 -16.58
C LEU A 8 5.45 -7.47 -16.15
N CYS A 9 5.30 -6.40 -16.94
CA CYS A 9 4.53 -5.21 -16.59
C CYS A 9 3.06 -5.23 -17.05
N ARG A 10 2.60 -6.29 -17.75
CA ARG A 10 1.17 -6.48 -18.05
C ARG A 10 0.58 -7.34 -16.93
N GLY A 11 -0.51 -6.87 -16.31
CA GLY A 11 -1.09 -7.26 -15.02
C GLY A 11 -1.41 -8.74 -14.74
N GLU A 12 -0.92 -9.69 -15.54
CA GLU A 12 -1.06 -11.14 -15.29
C GLU A 12 0.27 -11.85 -15.01
N ALA A 13 1.42 -11.19 -15.16
CA ALA A 13 2.72 -11.83 -14.97
C ALA A 13 2.90 -12.40 -13.56
N GLY A 14 2.50 -11.64 -12.52
CA GLY A 14 2.52 -12.08 -11.13
C GLY A 14 1.70 -13.36 -10.91
N PRO A 15 0.38 -13.34 -11.15
CA PRO A 15 -0.49 -14.51 -10.99
C PRO A 15 -0.05 -15.73 -11.82
N ARG A 16 0.43 -15.50 -13.05
CA ARG A 16 0.95 -16.59 -13.91
C ARG A 16 2.20 -17.23 -13.30
N GLN A 17 3.17 -16.44 -12.84
CA GLN A 17 4.36 -16.97 -12.17
C GLN A 17 4.00 -17.67 -10.87
N ARG A 18 3.10 -17.10 -10.06
CA ARG A 18 2.58 -17.70 -8.83
C ARG A 18 2.03 -19.11 -9.08
N ARG A 19 1.11 -19.26 -10.05
CA ARG A 19 0.53 -20.57 -10.41
C ARG A 19 1.60 -21.54 -10.88
N ARG A 20 2.49 -21.10 -11.77
CA ARG A 20 3.58 -21.92 -12.33
C ARG A 20 4.52 -22.47 -11.25
N TRP A 21 4.93 -21.63 -10.30
CA TRP A 21 5.86 -22.04 -9.25
C TRP A 21 5.18 -22.86 -8.15
N THR A 22 3.94 -22.51 -7.79
CA THR A 22 3.15 -23.29 -6.82
C THR A 22 2.88 -24.70 -7.33
N ALA A 23 2.59 -24.88 -8.63
CA ALA A 23 2.43 -26.21 -9.21
C ALA A 23 3.72 -27.06 -9.21
N ARG A 24 4.90 -26.42 -9.23
CA ARG A 24 6.20 -27.12 -9.23
C ARG A 24 6.66 -27.56 -7.85
N THR A 25 6.37 -26.75 -6.83
CA THR A 25 6.71 -27.07 -5.44
C THR A 25 5.52 -26.70 -4.55
N PRO A 26 4.48 -27.56 -4.52
CA PRO A 26 3.23 -27.31 -3.81
C PRO A 26 3.40 -27.04 -2.31
N GLU A 27 4.46 -27.59 -1.71
CA GLU A 27 4.84 -27.40 -0.31
C GLU A 27 5.38 -25.99 0.01
N LYS A 28 5.61 -25.15 -1.02
CA LYS A 28 6.04 -23.75 -0.89
C LYS A 28 5.13 -22.84 -1.73
N PRO A 29 3.91 -22.52 -1.27
CA PRO A 29 3.00 -21.67 -2.04
C PRO A 29 3.59 -20.27 -2.27
N ARG A 30 3.30 -19.67 -3.44
CA ARG A 30 3.68 -18.29 -3.76
C ARG A 30 2.46 -17.40 -3.63
N TYR A 31 2.70 -16.14 -3.28
CA TYR A 31 1.68 -15.10 -3.20
C TYR A 31 2.12 -13.90 -4.03
N VAL A 32 1.15 -13.16 -4.55
CA VAL A 32 1.35 -11.92 -5.28
C VAL A 32 0.83 -10.77 -4.41
N ALA A 33 1.72 -9.87 -4.02
CA ALA A 33 1.34 -8.64 -3.34
C ALA A 33 1.04 -7.55 -4.36
N GLY A 34 -0.13 -6.93 -4.26
CA GLY A 34 -0.42 -5.65 -4.89
C GLY A 34 0.16 -4.53 -4.05
N VAL A 35 1.16 -3.84 -4.57
CA VAL A 35 1.93 -2.87 -3.80
C VAL A 35 1.44 -1.45 -4.09
N LEU A 36 1.10 -0.73 -3.03
CA LEU A 36 0.76 0.69 -3.04
C LEU A 36 1.91 1.45 -2.36
N GLY A 37 2.78 2.04 -3.17
CA GLY A 37 3.88 2.86 -2.68
C GLY A 37 3.41 4.21 -2.13
N PRO A 38 4.34 4.96 -1.50
CA PRO A 38 4.05 6.31 -1.07
C PRO A 38 3.90 7.21 -2.29
N THR A 39 2.99 8.18 -2.21
CA THR A 39 2.92 9.22 -3.23
C THR A 39 4.07 10.21 -3.06
N ASN A 40 4.47 10.90 -4.12
CA ASN A 40 5.45 11.99 -4.05
C ASN A 40 4.87 13.27 -3.39
N ARG A 41 3.63 13.22 -2.92
CA ARG A 41 2.96 14.31 -2.21
C ARG A 41 2.69 13.89 -0.77
N THR A 42 2.69 14.85 0.12
CA THR A 42 2.47 14.64 1.55
C THR A 42 1.28 15.49 1.98
N ALA A 43 0.36 14.86 2.69
CA ALA A 43 -0.80 15.56 3.25
C ALA A 43 -0.50 16.14 4.64
N SER A 44 0.55 15.65 5.34
CA SER A 44 0.90 16.16 6.67
C SER A 44 1.98 17.25 6.67
N ILE A 45 2.84 17.33 5.65
CA ILE A 45 3.96 18.27 5.59
C ILE A 45 3.76 19.27 4.45
N SER A 46 4.00 20.56 4.69
CA SER A 46 4.00 21.54 3.61
C SER A 46 5.24 21.39 2.74
N PRO A 47 5.11 21.38 1.40
CA PRO A 47 6.28 21.46 0.52
C PRO A 47 6.87 22.88 0.43
N ASP A 48 6.17 23.91 0.93
CA ASP A 48 6.65 25.28 0.97
C ASP A 48 7.13 25.64 2.38
N VAL A 49 8.43 25.92 2.51
CA VAL A 49 9.06 26.28 3.78
C VAL A 49 8.60 27.63 4.33
N ASN A 50 8.04 28.50 3.47
CA ASN A 50 7.55 29.82 3.87
C ASN A 50 6.06 29.80 4.24
N ASP A 51 5.32 28.76 3.84
CA ASP A 51 3.92 28.56 4.18
C ASP A 51 3.71 27.18 4.83
N PRO A 52 3.82 27.07 6.16
CA PRO A 52 3.65 25.79 6.86
C PRO A 52 2.20 25.25 6.80
N ALA A 53 1.21 26.08 6.45
CA ALA A 53 -0.19 25.68 6.33
C ALA A 53 -0.52 25.10 4.94
N PHE A 54 0.27 25.42 3.91
CA PHE A 54 0.05 24.94 2.55
C PHE A 54 0.10 23.41 2.45
N ARG A 55 -0.79 22.83 1.62
CA ARG A 55 -0.80 21.41 1.26
C ARG A 55 -1.04 21.28 -0.24
N ASN A 56 -0.20 20.51 -0.93
CA ASN A 56 -0.31 20.30 -2.39
C ASN A 56 -1.16 19.08 -2.78
N ILE A 57 -1.72 18.38 -1.78
CA ILE A 57 -2.67 17.29 -1.96
C ILE A 57 -3.64 17.26 -0.80
N THR A 58 -4.88 16.89 -1.09
CA THR A 58 -5.95 16.69 -0.10
C THR A 58 -6.14 15.21 0.22
N PHE A 59 -6.80 14.93 1.35
CA PHE A 59 -7.14 13.56 1.73
C PHE A 59 -8.00 12.86 0.67
N ASP A 60 -9.03 13.54 0.16
CA ASP A 60 -9.94 12.97 -0.84
C ASP A 60 -9.24 12.66 -2.17
N GLN A 61 -8.29 13.50 -2.58
CA GLN A 61 -7.45 13.23 -3.76
C GLN A 61 -6.58 11.99 -3.57
N LEU A 62 -6.00 11.80 -2.38
CA LEU A 62 -5.25 10.58 -2.06
C LEU A 62 -6.17 9.36 -2.08
N VAL A 63 -7.36 9.46 -1.48
CA VAL A 63 -8.33 8.37 -1.46
C VAL A 63 -8.72 7.96 -2.88
N ALA A 64 -9.06 8.93 -3.74
CA ALA A 64 -9.42 8.64 -5.13
C ALA A 64 -8.29 7.90 -5.87
N ALA A 65 -7.05 8.37 -5.74
CA ALA A 65 -5.89 7.75 -6.39
C ALA A 65 -5.60 6.33 -5.87
N TYR A 66 -5.70 6.11 -4.55
CA TYR A 66 -5.51 4.80 -3.95
C TYR A 66 -6.64 3.82 -4.30
N ARG A 67 -7.88 4.27 -4.45
CA ARG A 67 -9.00 3.44 -4.89
C ARG A 67 -8.79 2.95 -6.32
N GLU A 68 -8.43 3.85 -7.24
CA GLU A 68 -8.11 3.50 -8.62
C GLU A 68 -7.00 2.44 -8.69
N SER A 69 -5.90 2.68 -7.97
CA SER A 69 -4.77 1.75 -7.92
C SER A 69 -5.16 0.40 -7.31
N THR A 70 -5.97 0.42 -6.25
CA THR A 70 -6.45 -0.81 -5.58
C THR A 70 -7.30 -1.64 -6.52
N ARG A 71 -8.25 -1.02 -7.24
CA ARG A 71 -9.08 -1.71 -8.23
C ARG A 71 -8.22 -2.40 -9.29
N ALA A 72 -7.26 -1.68 -9.86
CA ALA A 72 -6.36 -2.25 -10.88
C ALA A 72 -5.55 -3.44 -10.34
N LEU A 73 -5.10 -3.39 -9.08
CA LEU A 73 -4.39 -4.50 -8.44
C LEU A 73 -5.31 -5.71 -8.21
N VAL A 74 -6.53 -5.48 -7.72
CA VAL A 74 -7.53 -6.54 -7.50
C VAL A 74 -7.91 -7.22 -8.81
N GLU A 75 -8.19 -6.45 -9.87
CA GLU A 75 -8.45 -6.96 -11.22
C GLU A 75 -7.23 -7.74 -11.77
N GLY A 76 -6.02 -7.32 -11.40
CA GLY A 76 -4.77 -8.02 -11.68
C GLY A 76 -4.58 -9.34 -10.91
N GLY A 77 -5.49 -9.72 -10.02
CA GLY A 77 -5.49 -11.03 -9.34
C GLY A 77 -4.42 -11.19 -8.26
N VAL A 78 -4.17 -10.13 -7.48
CA VAL A 78 -3.27 -10.17 -6.32
C VAL A 78 -3.88 -10.99 -5.17
N ASP A 79 -3.02 -11.60 -4.35
CA ASP A 79 -3.43 -12.39 -3.19
C ASP A 79 -3.55 -11.54 -1.90
N LEU A 80 -2.96 -10.34 -1.90
CA LEU A 80 -2.98 -9.38 -0.79
C LEU A 80 -2.61 -7.97 -1.26
N ILE A 81 -2.94 -6.95 -0.46
CA ILE A 81 -2.52 -5.56 -0.66
C ILE A 81 -1.45 -5.20 0.37
N LEU A 82 -0.37 -4.55 -0.08
CA LEU A 82 0.70 -4.02 0.75
C LEU A 82 0.80 -2.51 0.53
N ILE A 83 0.51 -1.72 1.56
CA ILE A 83 0.85 -0.29 1.58
C ILE A 83 2.31 -0.19 2.04
N GLU A 84 3.23 0.15 1.14
CA GLU A 84 4.66 0.15 1.43
C GLU A 84 5.26 1.53 1.66
N THR A 85 6.43 1.55 2.30
CA THR A 85 7.31 2.72 2.46
C THR A 85 6.58 3.96 2.99
N VAL A 86 5.71 3.76 3.98
CA VAL A 86 4.90 4.85 4.54
C VAL A 86 5.77 5.74 5.44
N PHE A 87 5.93 7.00 5.04
CA PHE A 87 6.57 8.04 5.86
C PHE A 87 5.59 9.09 6.41
N ASP A 88 4.44 9.25 5.75
CA ASP A 88 3.37 10.19 6.10
C ASP A 88 2.15 9.40 6.61
N THR A 89 1.85 9.58 7.89
CA THR A 89 0.73 8.88 8.54
C THR A 89 -0.63 9.28 7.96
N LEU A 90 -0.81 10.53 7.50
CA LEU A 90 -2.08 10.95 6.91
C LEU A 90 -2.30 10.29 5.54
N ASN A 91 -1.25 10.15 4.74
CA ASN A 91 -1.29 9.36 3.50
C ASN A 91 -1.61 7.89 3.79
N ALA A 92 -1.01 7.32 4.83
CA ALA A 92 -1.29 5.96 5.27
C ALA A 92 -2.79 5.76 5.54
N LYS A 93 -3.41 6.69 6.27
CA LYS A 93 -4.85 6.62 6.57
C LYS A 93 -5.71 6.74 5.32
N ALA A 94 -5.33 7.60 4.38
CA ALA A 94 -6.03 7.72 3.09
C ALA A 94 -5.94 6.42 2.31
N ALA A 95 -4.77 5.79 2.24
CA ALA A 95 -4.57 4.49 1.60
C ALA A 95 -5.38 3.38 2.28
N ILE A 96 -5.33 3.27 3.60
CA ILE A 96 -6.08 2.26 4.37
C ILE A 96 -7.59 2.43 4.15
N TYR A 97 -8.09 3.67 4.16
CA TYR A 97 -9.49 3.96 3.91
C TYR A 97 -9.89 3.58 2.47
N ALA A 98 -9.13 4.05 1.49
CA ALA A 98 -9.34 3.75 0.07
C ALA A 98 -9.35 2.25 -0.23
N VAL A 99 -8.37 1.51 0.28
CA VAL A 99 -8.29 0.06 0.09
C VAL A 99 -9.54 -0.62 0.64
N LYS A 100 -9.95 -0.28 1.87
CA LYS A 100 -11.13 -0.89 2.51
C LYS A 100 -12.40 -0.62 1.73
N GLU A 101 -12.64 0.64 1.37
CA GLU A 101 -13.82 1.05 0.59
C GLU A 101 -13.85 0.35 -0.78
N GLU A 102 -12.69 0.20 -1.42
CA GLU A 102 -12.63 -0.46 -2.73
C GLU A 102 -12.81 -1.98 -2.64
N LEU A 103 -12.21 -2.63 -1.63
CA LEU A 103 -12.43 -4.06 -1.39
C LEU A 103 -13.91 -4.36 -1.07
N GLU A 104 -14.55 -3.51 -0.26
CA GLU A 104 -15.99 -3.60 0.02
C GLU A 104 -16.83 -3.38 -1.24
N ALA A 105 -16.54 -2.35 -2.04
CA ALA A 105 -17.25 -2.06 -3.28
C ALA A 105 -17.12 -3.18 -4.33
N LEU A 106 -15.98 -3.88 -4.35
CA LEU A 106 -15.72 -5.01 -5.24
C LEU A 106 -16.24 -6.35 -4.66
N GLY A 107 -16.68 -6.38 -3.40
CA GLY A 107 -17.14 -7.60 -2.73
C GLY A 107 -16.03 -8.63 -2.51
N VAL A 108 -14.78 -8.18 -2.35
CA VAL A 108 -13.61 -9.05 -2.14
C VAL A 108 -13.04 -8.85 -0.74
N ASP A 109 -12.48 -9.92 -0.18
CA ASP A 109 -11.75 -9.87 1.09
C ASP A 109 -10.30 -10.27 0.85
N LEU A 110 -9.40 -9.28 0.90
CA LEU A 110 -7.97 -9.47 0.73
C LEU A 110 -7.21 -8.99 1.97
N PRO A 111 -6.17 -9.72 2.42
CA PRO A 111 -5.30 -9.26 3.50
C PRO A 111 -4.66 -7.90 3.16
N LEU A 112 -4.61 -7.01 4.14
CA LEU A 112 -3.95 -5.71 4.04
C LEU A 112 -2.73 -5.66 4.97
N MET A 113 -1.55 -5.47 4.39
CA MET A 113 -0.29 -5.24 5.09
C MET A 113 0.10 -3.76 5.01
N ILE A 114 0.80 -3.27 6.04
CA ILE A 114 1.29 -1.89 6.10
C ILE A 114 2.76 -1.92 6.51
N SER A 115 3.62 -1.31 5.70
CA SER A 115 5.05 -1.13 6.00
C SER A 115 5.34 0.36 6.21
N GLY A 116 5.75 0.70 7.43
CA GLY A 116 6.22 2.05 7.80
C GLY A 116 7.73 2.19 7.64
N THR A 117 8.20 3.39 7.30
CA THR A 117 9.62 3.71 7.23
C THR A 117 10.02 4.67 8.35
N ILE A 118 10.99 4.25 9.16
CA ILE A 118 11.62 5.05 10.20
C ILE A 118 12.86 5.70 9.60
N THR A 119 12.90 7.02 9.59
CA THR A 119 13.87 7.81 8.79
C THR A 119 14.99 8.41 9.62
N ASP A 120 14.87 8.42 10.95
CA ASP A 120 15.89 8.99 11.83
C ASP A 120 16.32 8.02 12.94
N ALA A 121 17.50 8.29 13.51
CA ALA A 121 18.05 7.54 14.64
C ALA A 121 17.23 7.72 15.93
N SER A 122 16.26 8.64 15.95
CA SER A 122 15.36 8.87 17.09
C SER A 122 14.16 7.92 17.11
N GLY A 123 13.99 7.10 16.07
CA GLY A 123 12.90 6.13 15.97
C GLY A 123 11.60 6.74 15.44
N ARG A 124 11.68 7.83 14.66
CA ARG A 124 10.51 8.52 14.10
C ARG A 124 10.40 8.40 12.59
N THR A 125 9.16 8.47 12.12
CA THR A 125 8.83 8.69 10.70
C THR A 125 9.18 10.12 10.27
N LEU A 126 9.22 10.40 8.96
CA LEU A 126 9.46 11.75 8.45
C LEU A 126 8.41 12.76 8.92
N SER A 127 7.18 12.29 9.19
CA SER A 127 6.09 13.09 9.78
C SER A 127 6.17 13.24 11.31
N GLY A 128 7.30 12.84 11.92
CA GLY A 128 7.61 13.04 13.33
C GLY A 128 6.94 12.08 14.31
N GLN A 129 6.22 11.06 13.83
CA GLN A 129 5.54 10.06 14.66
C GLN A 129 6.50 8.99 15.16
N THR A 130 6.37 8.57 16.41
CA THR A 130 7.03 7.34 16.91
C THR A 130 6.40 6.10 16.28
N THR A 131 7.10 4.97 16.34
CA THR A 131 6.59 3.68 15.87
C THR A 131 5.25 3.29 16.50
N GLU A 132 5.11 3.47 17.82
CA GLU A 132 3.88 3.15 18.55
C GLU A 132 2.71 4.05 18.12
N ALA A 133 2.98 5.34 17.93
CA ALA A 133 1.99 6.29 17.46
C ALA A 133 1.54 5.97 16.03
N PHE A 134 2.48 5.62 15.15
CA PHE A 134 2.19 5.19 13.79
C PHE A 134 1.28 3.95 13.77
N ILE A 135 1.63 2.91 14.52
CA ILE A 135 0.82 1.68 14.62
C ILE A 135 -0.57 2.03 15.14
N THR A 136 -0.66 2.74 16.26
CA THR A 136 -1.96 3.12 16.87
C THR A 136 -2.85 3.91 15.89
N ARG A 137 -2.25 4.76 15.05
CA ARG A 137 -2.99 5.59 14.11
C ARG A 137 -3.45 4.83 12.86
N CYS A 138 -2.72 3.78 12.47
CA CYS A 138 -3.01 2.94 11.31
C CYS A 138 -3.93 1.75 11.64
N VAL A 139 -3.89 1.25 12.88
CA VAL A 139 -4.75 0.15 13.32
C VAL A 139 -6.11 0.70 13.76
N THR A 140 -7.18 0.30 13.07
CA THR A 140 -8.56 0.46 13.57
C THR A 140 -9.01 -0.84 14.26
N PRO A 141 -9.86 -0.80 15.30
CA PRO A 141 -10.19 -1.95 16.17
C PRO A 141 -11.01 -3.09 15.53
N LYS A 142 -11.10 -3.18 14.19
CA LYS A 142 -11.62 -4.39 13.53
C LYS A 142 -10.46 -5.38 13.36
N PRO A 143 -10.66 -6.69 13.61
CA PRO A 143 -9.59 -7.66 13.63
C PRO A 143 -9.21 -8.02 12.20
N TYR A 144 -8.28 -7.26 11.61
CA TYR A 144 -7.55 -7.70 10.42
C TYR A 144 -6.11 -7.97 10.81
N ARG A 145 -5.59 -9.05 10.24
CA ARG A 145 -4.28 -9.61 10.56
C ARG A 145 -3.20 -8.70 10.00
N LEU A 146 -2.60 -7.88 10.85
CA LEU A 146 -1.27 -7.31 10.58
C LEU A 146 -0.27 -8.47 10.59
N VAL A 147 0.51 -8.58 9.52
CA VAL A 147 1.65 -9.49 9.40
C VAL A 147 2.92 -8.68 9.22
#